data_AF-A0A4Q2YTP4-F1
#
_entry.id   AF-A0A4Q2YTP4-F1
#
_cell.length_a   1.000
_cell.length_b   1.000
_cell.length_c   1.000
_cell.angle_alpha   90.00
_cell.angle_beta   90.00
_cell.angle_gamma   90.00
#
_symmetry.space_group_name_H-M   'P 1'
#
loop_
_entity.id
_entity.type
_entity.pdbx_description
1 polymer ?
#
loop_
_entity_poly.entity_id
_entity_poly.type
_entity_poly.pdbx_seq_one_letter_code
_entity_poly.pdbx_strand_id
1 'polypeptide(L)'
;VWNRWRKTEDFQDPWLLRFFDQLRFYPVSAEELLRLREEVPRGRHKLEIEETVFRFAEYEAFLEANADEIEGFRGTQRASFEAERRRWEEAGLSMDSPAEETVEVSEITIPDGCTTLDSPVTGSVWKIHVQAGDLLTVSATAMILEAMKMEVPLDADEHLEVVEVLVAEGASVRAGQSLVVVRAKG
;
A
#
# COMPACT_ATOMS: atom_id res chain seq x y z
N VAL A 1 15.58 -7.69 -6.09
CA VAL A 1 16.13 -9.06 -5.99
C VAL A 1 17.14 -9.09 -4.85
N TRP A 2 16.73 -9.57 -3.68
CA TRP A 2 17.52 -9.48 -2.44
C TRP A 2 17.42 -10.79 -1.64
N ASN A 3 18.56 -11.32 -1.19
CA ASN A 3 18.64 -12.51 -0.34
C ASN A 3 19.46 -12.20 0.91
N ARG A 4 18.77 -11.78 1.98
CA ARG A 4 19.41 -11.33 3.23
C ARG A 4 20.21 -12.43 3.94
N TRP A 5 19.71 -13.66 3.90
CA TRP A 5 20.05 -14.68 4.88
C TRP A 5 20.84 -15.86 4.30
N ARG A 6 20.75 -16.11 3.00
CA ARG A 6 21.38 -17.28 2.36
C ARG A 6 22.35 -16.82 1.29
N LYS A 7 23.53 -17.43 1.31
CA LYS A 7 24.44 -17.40 0.16
C LYS A 7 24.14 -18.60 -0.74
N THR A 8 23.95 -18.33 -2.02
CA THR A 8 23.74 -19.34 -3.06
C THR A 8 24.73 -19.09 -4.18
N GLU A 9 24.75 -19.94 -5.22
CA GLU A 9 25.62 -19.72 -6.37
C GLU A 9 25.43 -18.32 -6.98
N ASP A 10 24.17 -17.90 -7.17
CA ASP A 10 23.81 -16.60 -7.74
C ASP A 10 23.86 -15.46 -6.71
N PHE A 11 23.67 -15.75 -5.42
CA PHE A 11 23.70 -14.75 -4.35
C PHE A 11 24.95 -14.90 -3.48
N GLN A 12 26.08 -14.38 -3.95
CA GLN A 12 27.31 -14.26 -3.14
C GLN A 12 27.20 -13.10 -2.13
N ASP A 13 26.48 -12.05 -2.54
CA ASP A 13 26.08 -10.88 -1.74
C ASP A 13 24.55 -10.83 -1.59
N PRO A 14 24.01 -10.10 -0.60
CA PRO A 14 22.58 -9.99 -0.42
C PRO A 14 21.84 -9.33 -1.60
N TRP A 15 22.48 -8.46 -2.36
CA TRP A 15 21.95 -7.89 -3.58
C TRP A 15 22.47 -8.67 -4.80
N LEU A 16 21.59 -8.95 -5.76
CA LEU A 16 22.00 -9.59 -7.01
C LEU A 16 22.49 -8.58 -8.06
N LEU A 17 21.82 -7.43 -8.13
CA LEU A 17 21.99 -6.47 -9.22
C LEU A 17 23.05 -5.43 -8.87
N ARG A 18 23.78 -4.99 -9.90
CA ARG A 18 24.75 -3.91 -9.88
C ARG A 18 24.28 -2.79 -10.81
N PHE A 19 24.96 -1.65 -10.76
CA PHE A 19 24.69 -0.58 -11.72
C PHE A 19 24.97 -1.05 -13.14
N PHE A 20 24.10 -0.64 -14.08
CA PHE A 20 24.15 -0.98 -15.50
C PHE A 20 23.79 -2.42 -15.88
N ASP A 21 23.38 -3.25 -14.92
CA ASP A 21 22.79 -4.55 -15.23
C ASP A 21 21.47 -4.38 -16.00
N GLN A 22 21.22 -5.30 -16.92
CA GLN A 22 20.01 -5.33 -17.74
C GLN A 22 19.07 -6.43 -17.25
N LEU A 23 17.78 -6.11 -17.15
CA LEU A 23 16.74 -7.06 -16.78
C LEU A 23 15.86 -7.38 -17.98
N ARG A 24 15.69 -8.66 -18.27
CA ARG A 24 14.74 -9.16 -19.26
C ARG A 24 13.69 -10.01 -18.58
N PHE A 25 12.43 -9.64 -18.72
CA PHE A 25 11.31 -10.43 -18.23
C PHE A 25 10.87 -11.43 -19.29
N TYR A 26 10.45 -12.61 -18.83
CA TYR A 26 9.78 -13.61 -19.64
C TYR A 26 8.46 -14.01 -18.96
N PRO A 27 7.43 -14.34 -19.74
CA PRO A 27 6.12 -14.68 -19.17
C PRO A 27 6.19 -16.01 -18.44
N VAL A 28 5.57 -16.07 -17.26
CA VAL A 28 5.38 -17.27 -16.44
C VAL A 28 3.96 -17.31 -15.91
N SER A 29 3.50 -18.50 -15.51
CA SER A 29 2.24 -18.63 -14.79
C SER A 29 2.35 -18.13 -13.34
N ALA A 30 1.22 -17.86 -12.70
CA ALA A 30 1.19 -17.48 -11.29
C ALA A 30 1.75 -18.59 -10.38
N GLU A 31 1.43 -19.85 -10.67
CA GLU A 31 1.93 -21.02 -9.93
C GLU A 31 3.45 -21.16 -10.07
N GLU A 32 3.96 -20.98 -11.28
CA GLU A 32 5.40 -21.00 -11.54
C GLU A 32 6.12 -19.87 -10.82
N LEU A 33 5.57 -18.66 -10.82
CA LEU A 33 6.15 -17.53 -10.09
C LEU A 33 6.24 -17.81 -8.58
N LEU A 34 5.23 -18.43 -7.98
CA LEU A 34 5.25 -18.83 -6.57
C LEU A 34 6.34 -19.87 -6.30
N ARG A 35 6.45 -20.89 -7.15
CA ARG A 35 7.53 -21.89 -7.07
C ARG A 35 8.91 -21.21 -7.15
N LEU A 36 9.13 -20.34 -8.13
CA LEU A 36 10.39 -19.62 -8.30
C LEU A 36 10.73 -18.74 -7.10
N ARG A 37 9.75 -18.06 -6.50
CA ARG A 37 9.93 -17.26 -5.27
C ARG A 37 10.43 -18.10 -4.09
N GLU A 38 10.05 -19.38 -4.02
CA GLU A 38 10.54 -20.28 -2.98
C GLU A 38 11.92 -20.86 -3.31
N GLU A 39 12.16 -21.22 -4.56
CA GLU A 39 13.36 -21.95 -4.98
C GLU A 39 14.59 -21.05 -5.12
N VAL A 40 14.44 -19.85 -5.68
CA VAL A 40 15.56 -18.93 -5.98
C VAL A 40 16.33 -18.53 -4.71
N PRO A 41 15.71 -18.07 -3.60
CA PRO A 41 16.45 -17.71 -2.40
C PRO A 41 17.14 -18.91 -1.73
N ARG A 42 16.72 -20.13 -2.06
CA ARG A 42 17.30 -21.40 -1.57
C ARG A 42 18.35 -21.98 -2.51
N GLY A 43 18.59 -21.36 -3.68
CA GLY A 43 19.53 -21.84 -4.68
C GLY A 43 19.07 -23.13 -5.38
N ARG A 44 17.75 -23.40 -5.39
CA ARG A 44 17.16 -24.57 -6.05
C ARG A 44 16.73 -24.30 -7.50
N HIS A 45 16.79 -23.03 -7.90
CA HIS A 45 16.56 -22.59 -9.27
C HIS A 45 17.72 -21.68 -9.67
N LYS A 46 18.29 -21.94 -10.84
CA LYS A 46 19.43 -21.19 -11.38
C LYS A 46 18.91 -20.03 -12.21
N LEU A 47 19.38 -18.82 -11.91
CA LEU A 47 19.04 -17.64 -12.72
C LEU A 47 19.89 -17.60 -14.00
N GLU A 48 19.27 -17.19 -15.10
CA GLU A 48 19.97 -16.89 -16.34
C GLU A 48 20.68 -15.53 -16.20
N ILE A 49 22.00 -15.59 -16.03
CA ILE A 49 22.86 -14.41 -15.86
C ILE A 49 23.98 -14.53 -16.89
N GLU A 50 24.05 -13.54 -17.78
CA GLU A 50 25.06 -13.47 -18.83
C GLU A 50 25.97 -12.26 -18.60
N GLU A 51 27.29 -12.48 -18.58
CA GLU A 51 28.26 -11.39 -18.53
C GLU A 51 28.35 -10.75 -19.91
N THR A 52 28.01 -9.46 -19.99
CA THR A 52 27.98 -8.68 -21.23
C THR A 52 28.59 -7.30 -21.01
N VAL A 53 28.86 -6.59 -22.11
CA VAL A 53 29.41 -5.23 -22.07
C VAL A 53 28.41 -4.27 -22.70
N PHE A 54 27.94 -3.30 -21.92
CA PHE A 54 27.16 -2.18 -22.43
C PHE A 54 28.10 -1.09 -22.97
N ARG A 55 27.89 -0.67 -24.21
CA ARG A 55 28.64 0.41 -24.86
C ARG A 55 27.72 1.58 -25.15
N PHE A 56 27.97 2.70 -24.48
CA PHE A 56 27.11 3.88 -24.60
C PHE A 56 27.03 4.42 -26.05
N ALA A 57 28.14 4.40 -26.79
CA ALA A 57 28.15 4.82 -28.19
C ALA A 57 27.27 3.95 -29.10
N GLU A 58 27.18 2.64 -28.85
CA GLU A 58 26.30 1.75 -29.61
C GLU A 58 24.83 2.02 -29.27
N TYR A 59 24.55 2.36 -28.01
CA TYR A 59 23.22 2.77 -27.58
C TYR A 59 22.79 4.11 -28.20
N GLU A 60 23.68 5.10 -28.27
CA GLU A 60 23.39 6.37 -28.95
C GLU A 60 23.12 6.17 -30.45
N ALA A 61 23.94 5.35 -31.12
CA ALA A 61 23.70 5.00 -32.52
C ALA A 61 22.36 4.27 -32.72
N PHE A 62 21.98 3.39 -31.78
CA PHE A 62 20.66 2.75 -31.79
C PHE A 62 19.52 3.78 -31.62
N LEU A 63 19.67 4.77 -30.73
CA LEU A 63 18.67 5.82 -30.56
C LEU A 63 18.52 6.69 -31.80
N GLU A 64 19.63 7.07 -32.45
CA GLU A 64 19.61 7.85 -33.68
C GLU A 64 18.96 7.07 -34.83
N ALA A 65 19.29 5.78 -34.98
CA ALA A 65 18.72 4.92 -36.00
C ALA A 65 17.20 4.70 -35.86
N ASN A 66 16.64 4.85 -34.66
CA ASN A 66 15.21 4.63 -34.37
C ASN A 66 14.49 5.91 -33.92
N ALA A 67 15.06 7.10 -34.18
CA ALA A 67 14.57 8.37 -33.65
C ALA A 67 13.10 8.65 -34.00
N ASP A 68 12.71 8.42 -35.25
CA ASP A 68 11.35 8.69 -35.74
C ASP A 68 10.29 7.80 -35.06
N GLU A 69 10.60 6.51 -34.86
CA GLU A 69 9.69 5.58 -34.18
C GLU A 69 9.53 5.96 -32.70
N ILE A 70 10.64 6.29 -32.04
CA ILE A 70 10.66 6.73 -30.63
C ILE A 70 9.83 8.02 -30.48
N GLU A 71 9.99 8.98 -31.39
CA GLU A 71 9.24 10.24 -31.34
C GLU A 71 7.74 10.01 -31.59
N GLY A 72 7.37 9.19 -32.57
CA GLY A 72 5.98 8.83 -32.84
C GLY A 72 5.28 8.20 -31.63
N PHE A 73 5.96 7.27 -30.94
CA PHE A 73 5.44 6.66 -29.72
C PHE A 73 5.30 7.69 -28.58
N ARG A 74 6.33 8.51 -28.33
CA ARG A 74 6.31 9.55 -27.28
C ARG A 74 5.21 10.59 -27.52
N GLY A 75 4.97 10.95 -28.79
CA GLY A 75 3.88 11.84 -29.16
C GLY A 75 2.51 11.28 -28.78
N THR A 76 2.27 10.01 -29.13
CA THR A 76 1.02 9.30 -28.79
C THR A 76 0.82 9.16 -27.29
N GLN A 77 1.88 8.79 -26.56
CA GLN A 77 1.86 8.67 -25.11
C GLN A 77 1.48 10.00 -24.45
N ARG A 78 2.13 11.11 -24.83
CA ARG A 78 1.87 12.44 -24.27
C ARG A 78 0.44 12.90 -24.55
N ALA A 79 -0.03 12.75 -25.80
CA ALA A 79 -1.40 13.11 -26.17
C ALA A 79 -2.44 12.31 -25.37
N SER A 80 -2.21 11.01 -25.19
CA SER A 80 -3.12 10.15 -24.42
C SER A 80 -3.12 10.51 -22.94
N PHE A 81 -1.95 10.80 -22.37
CA PHE A 81 -1.82 11.27 -20.99
C PHE A 81 -2.53 12.60 -20.76
N GLU A 82 -2.34 13.58 -21.64
CA GLU A 82 -3.03 14.88 -21.55
C GLU A 82 -4.55 14.74 -21.66
N ALA A 83 -5.04 13.86 -22.55
CA ALA A 83 -6.46 13.59 -22.68
C ALA A 83 -7.05 12.98 -21.41
N GLU A 84 -6.35 12.02 -20.80
CA GLU A 84 -6.81 11.39 -19.55
C GLU A 84 -6.78 12.36 -18.37
N ARG A 85 -5.72 13.17 -18.26
CA ARG A 85 -5.63 14.23 -17.25
C ARG A 85 -6.81 15.20 -17.36
N ARG A 86 -7.15 15.67 -18.57
CA ARG A 86 -8.31 16.56 -18.78
C ARG A 86 -9.62 15.90 -18.36
N ARG A 87 -9.81 14.61 -18.67
CA ARG A 87 -10.99 13.87 -18.23
C ARG A 87 -11.09 13.82 -16.71
N TRP A 88 -9.99 13.62 -16.00
CA TRP A 88 -9.99 13.62 -14.53
C TRP A 88 -10.29 15.00 -13.96
N GLU A 89 -9.74 16.06 -14.55
CA GLU A 89 -10.06 17.44 -14.18
C GLU A 89 -11.55 17.75 -14.39
N GLU A 90 -12.12 17.37 -15.54
CA GLU A 90 -13.56 17.51 -15.85
C GLU A 90 -14.46 16.67 -14.94
N ALA A 91 -14.00 15.49 -14.51
CA ALA A 91 -14.69 14.62 -13.56
C ALA A 91 -14.56 15.07 -12.10
N GLY A 92 -13.82 16.15 -11.83
CA GLY A 92 -13.56 16.62 -10.46
C GLY A 92 -12.64 15.72 -9.64
N LEU A 93 -11.89 14.82 -10.28
CA LEU A 93 -10.92 13.90 -9.67
C LEU A 93 -9.49 14.47 -9.69
N SER A 94 -9.34 15.78 -9.81
CA SER A 94 -8.02 16.42 -9.81
C SER A 94 -7.27 16.06 -8.53
N MET A 95 -6.03 15.59 -8.64
CA MET A 95 -5.17 15.21 -7.51
C MET A 95 -4.79 16.40 -6.62
N ASP A 96 -5.14 17.63 -7.00
CA ASP A 96 -5.01 18.84 -6.18
C ASP A 96 -6.21 18.99 -5.23
N SER A 97 -6.55 17.94 -4.47
CA SER A 97 -7.33 18.15 -3.25
C SER A 97 -6.35 18.55 -2.15
N PRO A 98 -6.51 19.73 -1.52
CA PRO A 98 -5.74 20.06 -0.34
C PRO A 98 -5.96 18.96 0.69
N ALA A 99 -4.84 18.35 1.12
CA ALA A 99 -4.82 17.51 2.29
C ALA A 99 -5.35 18.31 3.49
N GLU A 100 -6.10 17.59 4.32
CA GLU A 100 -6.60 18.00 5.64
C GLU A 100 -7.79 18.95 5.60
N GLU A 101 -8.99 18.41 5.30
CA GLU A 101 -10.16 18.87 6.04
C GLU A 101 -9.85 18.66 7.52
N THR A 102 -9.70 19.77 8.25
CA THR A 102 -9.57 19.76 9.70
C THR A 102 -10.78 19.04 10.25
N VAL A 103 -10.58 17.82 10.77
CA VAL A 103 -11.61 17.10 11.49
C VAL A 103 -12.01 17.98 12.68
N GLU A 104 -13.16 18.63 12.57
CA GLU A 104 -13.79 19.31 13.69
C GLU A 104 -14.07 18.24 14.73
N VAL A 105 -13.47 18.38 15.91
CA VAL A 105 -13.79 17.53 17.05
C VAL A 105 -15.19 17.96 17.51
N SER A 106 -16.21 17.29 16.99
CA SER A 106 -17.57 17.46 17.46
C SER A 106 -17.64 17.02 18.93
N GLU A 107 -18.31 17.81 19.78
CA GLU A 107 -18.62 17.39 21.15
C GLU A 107 -19.49 16.13 21.09
N ILE A 108 -18.90 14.98 21.40
CA ILE A 108 -19.61 13.70 21.42
C ILE A 108 -20.38 13.61 22.73
N THR A 109 -21.70 13.41 22.64
CA THR A 109 -22.52 13.12 23.80
C THR A 109 -22.49 11.62 24.07
N ILE A 110 -21.78 11.21 25.11
CA ILE A 110 -21.72 9.80 25.53
C ILE A 110 -22.98 9.49 26.36
N PRO A 111 -23.82 8.51 25.95
CA PRO A 111 -25.00 8.13 26.72
C PRO A 111 -24.64 7.55 28.10
N ASP A 112 -25.55 7.64 29.06
CA ASP A 112 -25.36 7.10 30.40
C ASP A 112 -25.00 5.60 30.37
N GLY A 113 -23.94 5.23 31.08
CA GLY A 113 -23.44 3.86 31.15
C GLY A 113 -22.64 3.40 29.92
N CYS A 114 -22.31 4.30 28.99
CA CYS A 114 -21.42 4.03 27.87
C CYS A 114 -20.02 4.61 28.09
N THR A 115 -19.03 4.04 27.43
CA THR A 115 -17.63 4.49 27.33
C THR A 115 -17.23 4.56 25.85
N THR A 116 -15.98 4.94 25.56
CA THR A 116 -15.46 5.03 24.20
C THR A 116 -14.26 4.13 23.98
N LEU A 117 -14.11 3.63 22.75
CA LEU A 117 -12.84 3.15 22.23
C LEU A 117 -12.17 4.30 21.48
N ASP A 118 -11.03 4.73 21.99
CA ASP A 118 -10.30 5.89 21.47
C ASP A 118 -9.12 5.45 20.60
N SER A 119 -8.76 6.27 19.62
CA SER A 119 -7.63 6.03 18.75
C SER A 119 -6.32 6.06 19.54
N PRO A 120 -5.48 5.01 19.53
CA PRO A 120 -4.16 5.06 20.17
C PRO A 120 -3.13 5.85 19.35
N VAL A 121 -3.45 6.20 18.10
CA VAL A 121 -2.51 6.78 17.12
C VAL A 121 -3.14 7.92 16.33
N THR A 122 -2.28 8.77 15.76
CA THR A 122 -2.68 9.72 14.72
C THR A 122 -2.44 9.09 13.35
N GLY A 123 -3.46 9.07 12.49
CA GLY A 123 -3.45 8.31 11.24
C GLY A 123 -4.78 8.39 10.49
N SER A 124 -5.17 7.32 9.82
CA SER A 124 -6.46 7.19 9.15
C SER A 124 -7.17 5.89 9.55
N VAL A 125 -8.50 5.85 9.43
CA VAL A 125 -9.28 4.62 9.57
C VAL A 125 -9.11 3.79 8.29
N TRP A 126 -8.50 2.61 8.40
CA TRP A 126 -8.31 1.72 7.26
C TRP A 126 -9.54 0.87 6.98
N LYS A 127 -10.07 0.23 8.03
CA LYS A 127 -11.21 -0.68 7.90
C LYS A 127 -12.02 -0.74 9.19
N ILE A 128 -13.35 -0.70 9.07
CA ILE A 128 -14.26 -0.85 10.20
C ILE A 128 -14.81 -2.29 10.20
N HIS A 129 -14.71 -3.00 11.32
CA HIS A 129 -15.16 -4.39 11.46
C HIS A 129 -16.49 -4.54 12.19
N VAL A 130 -17.03 -3.45 12.72
CA VAL A 130 -18.24 -3.46 13.55
C VAL A 130 -19.29 -2.46 13.07
N GLN A 131 -20.52 -2.70 13.50
CA GLN A 131 -21.65 -1.78 13.39
C GLN A 131 -22.38 -1.68 14.73
N ALA A 132 -23.28 -0.70 14.86
CA ALA A 132 -24.13 -0.58 16.04
C ALA A 132 -24.93 -1.86 16.29
N GLY A 133 -24.95 -2.32 17.55
CA GLY A 133 -25.57 -3.56 18.01
C GLY A 133 -24.65 -4.78 18.04
N ASP A 134 -23.44 -4.70 17.48
CA ASP A 134 -22.49 -5.82 17.52
C ASP A 134 -21.95 -6.05 18.94
N LEU A 135 -21.64 -7.31 19.25
CA LEU A 135 -20.98 -7.71 20.51
C LEU A 135 -19.50 -8.01 20.26
N LEU A 136 -18.64 -7.28 20.94
CA LEU A 136 -17.20 -7.50 20.98
C LEU A 136 -16.84 -8.35 22.21
N THR A 137 -16.08 -9.42 21.99
CA THR A 137 -15.43 -10.15 23.08
C THR A 137 -14.08 -9.50 23.41
N VAL A 138 -13.49 -9.88 24.54
CA VAL A 138 -12.10 -9.52 24.86
C VAL A 138 -11.18 -9.81 23.67
N SER A 139 -10.34 -8.84 23.32
CA SER A 139 -9.41 -8.86 22.18
C SER A 139 -10.06 -8.95 20.79
N ALA A 140 -11.37 -8.74 20.67
CA ALA A 140 -12.00 -8.60 19.36
C ALA A 140 -11.69 -7.23 18.76
N THR A 141 -11.30 -7.20 17.50
CA THR A 141 -10.93 -5.97 16.78
C THR A 141 -12.16 -5.23 16.29
N ALA A 142 -12.36 -4.00 16.74
CA ALA A 142 -13.44 -3.12 16.30
C ALA A 142 -13.15 -2.49 14.93
N MET A 143 -11.91 -2.04 14.71
CA MET A 143 -11.45 -1.45 13.46
C MET A 143 -9.93 -1.52 13.34
N ILE A 144 -9.42 -1.29 12.14
CA ILE A 144 -7.99 -1.17 11.82
C ILE A 144 -7.71 0.28 11.47
N LEU A 145 -6.69 0.85 12.11
CA LEU A 145 -6.15 2.17 11.81
C LEU A 145 -4.85 2.02 11.00
N GLU A 146 -4.56 2.97 10.13
CA GLU A 146 -3.26 3.08 9.47
C GLU A 146 -2.49 4.25 10.09
N ALA A 147 -1.31 3.96 10.65
CA ALA A 147 -0.38 4.97 11.12
C ALA A 147 1.05 4.58 10.74
N MET A 148 1.79 5.53 10.17
CA MET A 148 3.19 5.32 9.78
C MET A 148 3.41 4.09 8.86
N LYS A 149 2.48 3.83 7.93
CA LYS A 149 2.47 2.66 7.01
C LYS A 149 2.29 1.31 7.71
N MET A 150 1.80 1.32 8.94
CA MET A 150 1.50 0.13 9.73
C MET A 150 0.02 0.09 10.07
N GLU A 151 -0.54 -1.12 10.05
CA GLU A 151 -1.87 -1.40 10.56
C GLU A 151 -1.81 -1.46 12.09
N VAL A 152 -2.73 -0.75 12.76
CA VAL A 152 -2.88 -0.70 14.21
C VAL A 152 -4.32 -1.12 14.54
N PRO A 153 -4.54 -2.34 15.04
CA PRO A 153 -5.88 -2.78 15.44
C PRO A 153 -6.35 -2.02 16.67
N LEU A 154 -7.63 -1.65 16.68
CA LEU A 154 -8.34 -1.14 17.85
C LEU A 154 -9.16 -2.28 18.44
N ASP A 155 -8.63 -2.91 19.49
CA ASP A 155 -9.22 -4.07 20.13
C ASP A 155 -10.07 -3.70 21.35
N ALA A 156 -11.07 -4.52 21.64
CA ALA A 156 -11.87 -4.43 22.86
C ALA A 156 -11.12 -5.00 24.07
N ASP A 157 -11.02 -4.22 25.15
CA ASP A 157 -10.39 -4.66 26.40
C ASP A 157 -11.29 -5.58 27.24
N GLU A 158 -12.61 -5.54 27.01
CA GLU A 158 -13.61 -6.33 27.73
C GLU A 158 -14.77 -6.75 26.82
N HIS A 159 -15.81 -7.37 27.40
CA HIS A 159 -17.05 -7.66 26.68
C HIS A 159 -17.86 -6.38 26.48
N LEU A 160 -18.04 -5.97 25.23
CA LEU A 160 -18.65 -4.69 24.86
C LEU A 160 -19.80 -4.88 23.86
N GLU A 161 -20.85 -4.09 23.99
CA GLU A 161 -21.85 -3.87 22.94
C GLU A 161 -21.52 -2.55 22.22
N VAL A 162 -21.42 -2.58 20.90
CA VAL A 162 -21.20 -1.39 20.07
C VAL A 162 -22.49 -0.59 20.02
N VAL A 163 -22.44 0.66 20.50
CA VAL A 163 -23.59 1.56 20.50
C VAL A 163 -23.60 2.40 19.23
N GLU A 164 -22.45 2.96 18.86
CA GLU A 164 -22.31 3.85 17.71
C GLU A 164 -20.85 3.86 17.21
N VAL A 165 -20.67 3.94 15.90
CA VAL A 165 -19.37 4.16 15.26
C VAL A 165 -19.32 5.61 14.78
N LEU A 166 -18.31 6.36 15.22
CA LEU A 166 -18.23 7.82 15.07
C LEU A 166 -17.43 8.28 13.85
N VAL A 167 -16.84 7.34 13.12
CA VAL A 167 -15.92 7.59 12.01
C VAL A 167 -16.26 6.74 10.79
N ALA A 168 -15.81 7.18 9.62
CA ALA A 168 -15.91 6.43 8.37
C ALA A 168 -14.54 5.89 7.94
N GLU A 169 -14.52 4.83 7.12
CA GLU A 169 -13.29 4.38 6.47
C GLU A 169 -12.69 5.49 5.61
N GLY A 170 -11.36 5.64 5.68
CA GLY A 170 -10.60 6.72 5.05
C GLY A 170 -10.51 8.01 5.87
N ALA A 171 -11.30 8.17 6.94
CA ALA A 171 -11.26 9.38 7.76
C ALA A 171 -9.93 9.52 8.51
N SER A 172 -9.40 10.74 8.61
CA SER A 172 -8.25 11.03 9.46
C SER A 172 -8.63 11.01 10.94
N VAL A 173 -7.74 10.51 11.80
CA VAL A 173 -7.94 10.41 13.25
C VAL A 173 -6.72 10.90 14.01
N ARG A 174 -6.93 11.41 15.23
CA ARG A 174 -5.86 11.81 16.16
C ARG A 174 -5.77 10.84 17.34
N ALA A 175 -4.59 10.71 17.94
CA ALA A 175 -4.46 9.98 19.20
C ALA A 175 -5.38 10.59 20.28
N GLY A 176 -6.12 9.73 20.98
CA GLY A 176 -7.14 10.09 21.98
C GLY A 176 -8.50 10.50 21.40
N GLN A 177 -8.68 10.50 20.07
CA GLN A 177 -10.00 10.75 19.48
C GLN A 177 -10.91 9.54 19.68
N SER A 178 -12.10 9.75 20.22
CA SER A 178 -13.11 8.70 20.34
C SER A 178 -13.63 8.24 18.98
N LEU A 179 -13.60 6.94 18.74
CA LEU A 179 -13.93 6.32 17.45
C LEU A 179 -15.21 5.48 17.51
N VAL A 180 -15.49 4.86 18.65
CA VAL A 180 -16.66 4.01 18.87
C VAL A 180 -17.20 4.27 20.26
N VAL A 181 -18.53 4.43 20.38
CA VAL A 181 -19.23 4.39 21.66
C VAL A 181 -19.63 2.96 21.97
N VAL A 182 -19.28 2.49 23.15
CA VAL A 182 -19.47 1.11 23.60
C VAL A 182 -20.12 1.05 24.98
N ARG A 183 -20.73 -0.09 25.30
CA ARG A 183 -21.30 -0.36 26.62
C ARG A 183 -20.80 -1.71 27.14
N ALA A 184 -20.31 -1.74 28.37
CA ALA A 184 -19.91 -2.99 29.01
C ALA A 184 -21.09 -3.97 29.11
N LYS A 185 -20.85 -5.22 28.69
CA LYS A 185 -21.74 -6.36 28.89
C LYS A 185 -21.07 -7.30 29.90
N GLY A 186 -21.63 -7.37 31.10
CA GLY A 186 -21.23 -8.35 32.11
C GLY A 186 -21.57 -9.79 31.72
#